data_AF-A0A969J730-F1
#
_entry.id   AF-A0A969J730-F1
#
_cell.length_a   1.000
_cell.length_b   1.000
_cell.length_c   1.000
_cell.angle_alpha   90.00
_cell.angle_beta   90.00
_cell.angle_gamma   90.00
#
_symmetry.space_group_name_H-M   'P 1'
#
loop_
_entity.id
_entity.type
_entity.pdbx_description
1 polymer ?
#
loop_
_entity_poly.entity_id
_entity_poly.type
_entity_poly.pdbx_seq_one_letter_code
_entity_poly.pdbx_strand_id
1 'polypeptide(L)'
;MVNPAKLNCWTEVCLTFPALQALDAGYEVYMVVDASGGTSQVAHDAAIQRMIQAGAVPVTWQQVLLEYQRDWAHKETYEPVMDLVKQHSGTYGIGAEYAHTMIHGQPPYHKKARELSLT
;
A
#
# COMPACT_ATOMS: atom_id res chain seq x y z
N MET A 1 3.31 -14.06 -12.96
CA MET A 1 2.52 -14.88 -12.03
C MET A 1 1.86 -13.96 -11.03
N VAL A 2 0.57 -13.65 -11.22
CA VAL A 2 -0.24 -12.95 -10.22
C VAL A 2 -0.35 -13.89 -9.02
N ASN A 3 -0.03 -13.45 -7.81
CA ASN A 3 -0.24 -14.23 -6.59
C ASN A 3 -1.68 -13.98 -6.09
N PRO A 4 -2.62 -14.93 -6.23
CA PRO A 4 -4.06 -14.71 -6.08
C PRO A 4 -4.57 -14.85 -4.64
N ALA A 5 -3.70 -14.91 -3.63
CA ALA A 5 -4.12 -15.16 -2.25
C ALA A 5 -4.16 -13.88 -1.41
N LYS A 6 -5.38 -13.37 -1.21
CA LYS A 6 -5.81 -12.38 -0.18
C LYS A 6 -5.70 -10.90 -0.53
N LEU A 7 -6.54 -10.46 -1.47
CA LEU A 7 -7.27 -9.21 -1.26
C LEU A 7 -8.63 -9.25 -1.99
N ASN A 8 -9.72 -9.13 -1.23
CA ASN A 8 -11.05 -9.59 -1.64
C ASN A 8 -11.89 -8.48 -2.31
N CYS A 9 -11.27 -7.56 -3.03
CA CYS A 9 -11.97 -6.46 -3.71
C CYS A 9 -11.81 -6.62 -5.22
N TRP A 10 -12.84 -7.15 -5.89
CA TRP A 10 -12.90 -7.19 -7.35
C TRP A 10 -12.83 -5.77 -7.89
N THR A 11 -11.74 -5.45 -8.58
CA THR A 11 -11.46 -4.09 -9.06
C THR A 11 -12.57 -3.59 -9.99
N GLU A 12 -13.09 -4.47 -10.84
CA GLU A 12 -14.17 -4.21 -11.78
C GLU A 12 -15.56 -3.99 -11.16
N VAL A 13 -15.76 -4.41 -9.90
CA VAL A 13 -17.07 -4.31 -9.21
C VAL A 13 -16.92 -3.48 -7.94
N CYS A 14 -16.32 -4.06 -6.91
CA CYS A 14 -16.28 -3.51 -5.56
C CYS A 14 -15.38 -2.28 -5.43
N LEU A 15 -14.42 -2.08 -6.34
CA LEU A 15 -13.61 -0.85 -6.38
C LEU A 15 -14.22 0.19 -7.33
N THR A 16 -14.60 -0.23 -8.54
CA THR A 16 -15.10 0.68 -9.58
C THR A 16 -16.40 1.36 -9.19
N PHE A 17 -17.38 0.63 -8.65
CA PHE A 17 -18.69 1.22 -8.36
C PHE A 17 -18.64 2.32 -7.28
N PRO A 18 -18.06 2.10 -6.09
CA PRO A 18 -17.96 3.16 -5.10
C PRO A 18 -17.03 4.30 -5.56
N ALA A 19 -15.97 4.01 -6.32
CA ALA A 19 -15.10 5.06 -6.86
C ALA A 19 -15.87 6.02 -7.78
N LEU A 20 -16.66 5.49 -8.71
CA LEU A 20 -17.47 6.32 -9.61
C LEU A 20 -18.55 7.12 -8.85
N GLN A 21 -19.18 6.52 -7.84
CA GLN A 21 -20.15 7.23 -7.00
C GLN A 21 -19.51 8.34 -6.16
N ALA A 22 -18.30 8.10 -5.62
CA ALA A 22 -17.57 9.11 -4.86
C ALA A 22 -17.14 10.28 -5.76
N LEU A 23 -16.68 10.00 -6.99
CA LEU A 23 -16.39 11.04 -7.98
C LEU A 23 -17.63 11.88 -8.32
N ASP A 24 -18.78 11.24 -8.54
CA ASP A 24 -20.05 11.93 -8.83
C ASP A 24 -20.52 12.80 -7.64
N ALA A 25 -20.25 12.35 -6.41
CA ALA A 25 -20.47 13.13 -5.19
C ALA A 25 -19.43 14.25 -4.94
N GLY A 26 -18.48 14.45 -5.85
CA GLY A 26 -17.49 15.52 -5.79
C GLY A 26 -16.27 15.23 -4.91
N TYR A 27 -16.06 13.97 -4.50
CA TYR A 27 -14.85 13.58 -3.79
C TYR A 27 -13.69 13.34 -4.74
N GLU A 28 -12.49 13.58 -4.24
CA GLU A 28 -11.26 13.16 -4.90
C GLU A 28 -10.97 11.69 -4.57
N VAL A 29 -10.78 10.87 -5.60
CA VAL A 29 -10.61 9.42 -5.44
C VAL A 29 -9.20 8.99 -5.81
N TYR A 30 -8.50 8.45 -4.82
CA TYR A 30 -7.19 7.82 -4.97
C TYR A 30 -7.35 6.30 -4.87
N MET A 31 -7.07 5.59 -5.96
CA MET A 31 -7.24 4.13 -6.02
C MET A 31 -5.90 3.41 -5.79
N VAL A 32 -5.84 2.60 -4.74
CA VAL A 32 -4.63 1.84 -4.36
C VAL A 32 -4.56 0.55 -5.17
N VAL A 33 -3.89 0.61 -6.32
CA VAL A 33 -3.99 -0.43 -7.36
C VAL A 33 -3.25 -1.73 -7.00
N ASP A 34 -2.15 -1.62 -6.25
CA ASP A 34 -1.35 -2.74 -5.77
C ASP A 34 -1.94 -3.42 -4.52
N ALA A 35 -2.98 -2.80 -3.95
CA ALA A 35 -3.86 -3.36 -2.94
C ALA A 35 -5.27 -3.57 -3.51
N SER A 36 -5.40 -4.07 -4.74
CA SER A 36 -6.68 -4.51 -5.32
C SER A 36 -6.43 -5.53 -6.43
N GLY A 37 -7.38 -6.42 -6.69
CA GLY A 37 -7.23 -7.47 -7.69
C GLY A 37 -8.54 -7.78 -8.41
N GLY A 38 -8.48 -8.00 -9.72
CA GLY A 38 -9.65 -8.39 -10.51
C GLY A 38 -9.80 -9.90 -10.67
N THR A 39 -10.92 -10.33 -11.27
CA THR A 39 -11.13 -11.74 -11.66
C THR A 39 -10.10 -12.23 -12.69
N SER A 40 -9.52 -11.30 -13.45
CA SER A 40 -8.38 -11.53 -14.35
C SER A 40 -7.56 -10.23 -14.46
N GLN A 41 -6.32 -10.33 -14.98
CA GLN A 41 -5.50 -9.15 -15.24
C GLN A 41 -6.19 -8.18 -16.20
N VAL A 42 -6.81 -8.71 -17.27
CA VAL A 42 -7.54 -7.89 -18.25
C VAL A 42 -8.73 -7.17 -17.61
N ALA A 43 -9.48 -7.85 -16.73
CA ALA A 43 -10.60 -7.24 -16.01
C ALA A 43 -10.13 -6.13 -15.05
N HIS A 44 -9.04 -6.39 -14.31
CA HIS A 44 -8.41 -5.39 -13.44
C HIS A 44 -7.96 -4.16 -14.22
N ASP A 45 -7.18 -4.35 -15.30
CA ASP A 45 -6.63 -3.26 -16.09
C ASP A 45 -7.74 -2.42 -16.75
N ALA A 46 -8.76 -3.08 -17.32
CA ALA A 46 -9.91 -2.40 -17.92
C ALA A 46 -10.69 -1.57 -16.88
N ALA A 47 -10.85 -2.09 -15.66
CA ALA A 47 -11.50 -1.37 -14.56
C ALA A 47 -10.70 -0.14 -14.11
N ILE A 48 -9.37 -0.27 -13.95
CA ILE A 48 -8.48 0.85 -13.64
C ILE A 48 -8.58 1.92 -14.73
N GLN A 49 -8.49 1.55 -16.00
CA GLN A 49 -8.59 2.50 -17.12
C GLN A 49 -9.93 3.26 -17.11
N ARG A 50 -11.04 2.58 -16.81
CA ARG A 50 -12.35 3.21 -16.68
C ARG A 50 -12.39 4.25 -15.56
N MET A 51 -11.81 3.94 -14.40
CA MET A 51 -11.75 4.88 -13.28
C MET A 51 -10.84 6.08 -13.57
N ILE A 52 -9.72 5.88 -14.26
CA ILE A 52 -8.84 6.97 -14.73
C ILE A 52 -9.62 7.93 -15.64
N GLN A 53 -10.39 7.39 -16.60
CA GLN A 53 -11.21 8.21 -17.51
C GLN A 53 -12.28 9.02 -16.78
N ALA A 54 -12.76 8.53 -15.64
CA ALA A 54 -13.70 9.25 -14.78
C ALA A 54 -13.02 10.29 -13.86
N GLY A 55 -11.68 10.32 -13.79
CA GLY A 55 -10.91 11.28 -13.00
C GLY A 55 -10.31 10.74 -11.70
N ALA A 56 -10.35 9.42 -11.45
CA ALA A 56 -9.66 8.83 -10.30
C ALA A 56 -8.14 8.76 -10.54
N VAL A 57 -7.37 8.93 -9.47
CA VAL A 57 -5.89 8.90 -9.51
C VAL A 57 -5.37 7.54 -9.04
N PRO A 58 -4.67 6.77 -9.89
CA PRO A 58 -4.04 5.52 -9.48
C PRO A 58 -2.80 5.79 -8.62
N VAL A 59 -2.73 5.12 -7.47
CA VAL A 59 -1.60 5.19 -6.53
C VAL A 59 -1.23 3.80 -6.03
N THR A 60 -0.04 3.69 -5.42
CA THR A 60 0.41 2.47 -4.72
C THR A 60 0.32 2.66 -3.21
N TRP A 61 0.20 1.58 -2.44
CA TRP A 61 0.11 1.68 -0.97
C TRP A 61 1.35 2.36 -0.38
N GLN A 62 2.52 2.12 -0.99
CA GLN A 62 3.78 2.73 -0.58
C GLN A 62 3.77 4.25 -0.80
N GLN A 63 3.24 4.70 -1.95
CA GLN A 63 3.10 6.11 -2.23
C GLN A 63 2.16 6.79 -1.22
N VAL A 64 1.01 6.17 -0.94
CA VAL A 64 0.06 6.69 0.06
C VAL A 64 0.70 6.81 1.45
N LEU A 65 1.48 5.79 1.87
CA LEU A 65 2.19 5.84 3.15
C LEU A 65 3.16 7.04 3.22
N LEU A 66 3.92 7.26 2.15
CA LEU A 66 4.91 8.35 2.10
C LEU A 66 4.26 9.73 1.98
N GLU A 67 3.12 9.83 1.27
CA GLU A 67 2.32 11.05 1.21
C GLU A 67 1.68 11.43 2.55
N TYR A 68 1.41 10.44 3.41
CA TYR A 68 1.00 10.69 4.79
C TYR A 68 2.17 11.08 5.69
N GLN A 69 3.30 10.39 5.61
CA GLN A 69 4.48 10.72 6.43
C GLN A 69 5.00 12.12 6.11
N ARG A 70 5.11 12.46 4.81
CA ARG A 70 5.64 13.70 4.18
C ARG A 70 7.07 14.11 4.55
N ASP A 71 7.41 14.07 5.84
CA ASP A 71 8.67 14.52 6.40
C ASP A 71 9.13 13.56 7.51
N TRP A 72 10.42 13.24 7.52
CA TRP A 72 11.07 12.42 8.56
C TRP A 72 11.40 13.20 9.83
N ALA A 73 11.21 14.52 9.82
CA ALA A 73 11.19 15.35 11.02
C ALA A 73 10.00 15.03 11.94
N HIS A 74 8.93 14.43 11.42
CA HIS A 74 7.77 13.97 12.20
C HIS A 74 8.12 12.70 13.00
N LYS A 75 8.70 12.90 14.19
CA LYS A 75 9.19 11.81 15.05
C LYS A 75 8.07 10.95 15.64
N GLU A 76 6.87 11.50 15.83
CA GLU A 76 5.73 10.79 16.41
C GLU A 76 5.29 9.59 15.55
N THR A 77 5.39 9.69 14.23
CA THR A 77 5.00 8.64 13.28
C THR A 77 6.20 7.91 12.69
N TYR A 78 7.43 8.35 12.98
CA TYR A 78 8.66 7.80 12.42
C TYR A 78 8.82 6.30 12.69
N GLU A 79 8.75 5.90 13.97
CA GLU A 79 8.93 4.49 14.36
C GLU A 79 7.84 3.58 13.77
N PRO A 80 6.52 3.88 13.91
CA PRO A 80 5.47 3.07 13.30
C PRO A 80 5.59 2.94 11.77
N VAL A 81 5.95 4.02 11.07
CA VAL A 81 6.09 4.00 9.62
C VAL A 81 7.32 3.19 9.20
N MET A 82 8.44 3.32 9.91
CA MET A 82 9.64 2.52 9.63
C MET A 82 9.41 1.03 9.86
N ASP A 83 8.65 0.66 10.89
CA ASP A 83 8.28 -0.73 11.15
C ASP A 83 7.42 -1.32 10.02
N LEU A 84 6.46 -0.56 9.49
CA LEU A 84 5.67 -0.96 8.33
C LEU A 84 6.56 -1.12 7.09
N VAL A 85 7.46 -0.16 6.86
CA VAL A 85 8.36 -0.14 5.71
C VAL A 85 9.27 -1.37 5.69
N LYS A 86 9.90 -1.68 6.82
CA LYS A 86 10.78 -2.83 6.98
C LYS A 86 10.04 -4.16 6.77
N GLN A 87 8.76 -4.23 7.10
CA GLN A 87 7.96 -5.46 7.00
C GLN A 87 7.34 -5.70 5.62
N HIS A 88 6.91 -4.64 4.94
CA HIS A 88 6.01 -4.76 3.79
C HIS A 88 6.53 -4.12 2.51
N SER A 89 7.52 -3.22 2.57
CA SER A 89 7.99 -2.45 1.40
C SER A 89 9.07 -3.12 0.55
N GLY A 90 9.32 -4.43 0.76
CA GLY A 90 10.29 -5.18 -0.04
C GLY A 90 11.68 -4.52 -0.10
N THR A 91 12.12 -4.15 -1.30
CA THR A 91 13.43 -3.51 -1.53
C THR A 91 13.59 -2.18 -0.80
N TYR A 92 12.53 -1.40 -0.67
CA TYR A 92 12.56 -0.14 0.08
C TYR A 92 12.78 -0.40 1.58
N GLY A 93 12.16 -1.45 2.12
CA GLY A 93 12.40 -1.92 3.49
C GLY A 93 13.84 -2.38 3.72
N ILE A 94 14.44 -3.08 2.75
CA ILE A 94 15.85 -3.48 2.80
C ILE A 94 16.78 -2.26 2.81
N GLY A 95 16.49 -1.25 1.99
CA GLY A 95 17.24 0.01 1.99
C GLY A 95 17.15 0.75 3.32
N ALA A 96 15.96 0.82 3.93
CA ALA A 96 15.77 1.41 5.25
C ALA A 96 16.55 0.65 6.34
N GLU A 97 16.54 -0.68 6.29
CA GLU A 97 17.29 -1.52 7.22
C GLU A 97 18.81 -1.40 7.04
N TYR A 98 19.28 -1.30 5.80
CA TYR A 98 20.68 -1.01 5.50
C TYR A 98 21.12 0.33 6.10
N ALA A 99 20.35 1.40 5.91
CA ALA A 99 20.66 2.70 6.50
C ALA A 99 20.66 2.65 8.03
N HIS A 100 19.69 1.96 8.63
CA HIS A 100 19.60 1.77 10.07
C HIS A 100 20.85 1.08 10.66
N THR A 101 21.31 -0.01 10.03
CA THR A 101 22.40 -0.83 10.54
C THR A 101 23.79 -0.31 10.17
N MET A 102 23.98 0.10 8.92
CA MET A 102 25.31 0.41 8.36
C MET A 102 25.67 1.89 8.47
N ILE A 103 24.68 2.80 8.43
CA ILE A 103 24.93 4.24 8.52
C ILE A 103 24.77 4.71 9.97
N HIS A 104 23.71 4.25 10.65
CA HIS A 104 23.42 4.68 12.02
C HIS A 104 23.95 3.72 13.10
N GLY A 105 24.55 2.59 12.72
CA GLY A 105 25.17 1.63 13.65
C GLY A 105 24.20 0.95 14.61
N GLN A 106 22.90 0.99 14.31
CA GLN A 106 21.86 0.41 15.16
C GLN A 106 21.77 -1.11 14.94
N PRO A 107 21.29 -1.89 15.92
CA PRO A 107 21.12 -3.33 15.77
C PRO A 107 20.11 -3.65 14.65
N PRO A 108 20.26 -4.80 13.97
CA PRO A 108 19.33 -5.22 12.94
C PRO A 108 17.92 -5.41 13.49
N TYR A 109 16.92 -5.06 12.69
CA TYR A 109 15.51 -5.24 12.99
C TYR A 109 15.18 -6.73 13.11
N HIS A 110 14.91 -7.18 14.33
CA HIS A 110 14.41 -8.52 14.61
C HIS A 110 12.91 -8.44 14.88
N LYS A 111 12.12 -9.09 14.03
CA LYS A 111 10.68 -9.25 14.26
C LYS A 111 10.50 -9.90 15.63
N LYS A 112 9.90 -9.21 16.62
CA LYS A 112 9.35 -9.91 17.79
C LYS A 112 8.36 -10.92 17.24
N ALA A 113 8.65 -12.20 17.40
CA ALA A 113 7.70 -13.26 17.10
C ALA A 113 6.47 -12.97 17.95
N ARG A 114 5.45 -12.36 17.35
CA ARG A 114 4.14 -12.23 17.98
C ARG A 114 3.73 -13.65 18.31
N GLU A 115 3.58 -13.95 19.60
CA GLU A 115 3.13 -15.24 20.13
C GLU A 115 1.93 -15.73 19.30
N LEU A 116 2.23 -16.57 18.30
CA LEU A 116 1.26 -17.35 17.55
C LEU A 116 1.28 -18.75 18.17
N SER A 117 0.96 -18.78 19.46
CA SER A 117 0.62 -19.98 20.22
C SER A 117 -0.30 -19.58 21.38
N LEU A 118 -1.53 -19.20 21.04
CA LEU A 118 -2.68 -19.37 21.91
C LEU A 118 -3.47 -20.51 21.25
N THR A 119 -3.53 -21.72 21.83
CA THR A 119 -4.58 -22.14 22.78
C THR A 119 -5.92 -21.47 22.51
#